data_AF-A0A022LFM6-F1
#
_entry.id   AF-A0A022LFM6-F1
#
_cell.length_a   1.000
_cell.length_b   1.000
_cell.length_c   1.000
_cell.angle_alpha   90.00
_cell.angle_beta   90.00
_cell.angle_gamma   90.00
#
_symmetry.space_group_name_H-M   'P 1'
#
loop_
_entity.id
_entity.type
_entity.pdbx_description
1 polymer ?
#
loop_
_entity_poly.entity_id
_entity_poly.type
_entity_poly.pdbx_seq_one_letter_code
_entity_poly.pdbx_strand_id
1 'polypeptide(L)'
;MTQTAVIPGRGPMADLRARKKADTLTRLSVAAVELLVAEGLDGATVSAIAERAGVSTRTFHNYFAHREDAFLHFLREQVSEWVRRVDGAPAGMSPLDVLRSIFRESHGRSQDDIVAAENLLVVGEQVMLLLRTGERDCAANVLDPLYAAVERRAPHLSPFRVRVIVDLGLAAGASVLRHQPPEGEPGGEGDERDAVMDEAFDLFEKGAGHEFRTTPGQAGSD
;
A
#
# COMPACT_ATOMS: atom_id res chain seq x y z
N MET A 1 31.08 -42.33 -13.02
CA MET A 1 31.03 -42.00 -11.58
C MET A 1 31.59 -40.60 -11.41
N THR A 2 30.73 -39.58 -11.29
CA THR A 2 31.17 -38.24 -10.86
C THR A 2 30.11 -37.68 -9.93
N GLN A 3 30.55 -37.49 -8.69
CA GLN A 3 29.77 -37.08 -7.54
C GLN A 3 29.57 -35.56 -7.57
N THR A 4 28.33 -35.12 -7.78
CA THR A 4 27.95 -33.71 -7.61
C THR A 4 27.98 -33.36 -6.12
N ALA A 5 28.86 -32.43 -5.78
CA ALA A 5 29.02 -31.89 -4.44
C ALA A 5 27.74 -31.16 -3.99
N VAL A 6 27.18 -31.61 -2.86
CA VAL A 6 26.16 -30.87 -2.11
C VAL A 6 26.86 -29.71 -1.40
N ILE A 7 26.50 -28.48 -1.76
CA ILE A 7 26.95 -27.27 -1.05
C ILE A 7 26.29 -27.27 0.34
N PRO A 8 27.04 -27.18 1.45
CA PRO A 8 26.45 -27.24 2.78
C PRO A 8 25.67 -25.95 3.08
N GLY A 9 24.48 -26.13 3.65
CA GLY A 9 23.58 -25.06 4.06
C GLY A 9 24.26 -24.05 4.99
N ARG A 10 23.95 -22.78 4.74
CA ARG A 10 24.37 -21.61 5.53
C ARG A 10 24.01 -21.85 7.01
N GLY A 11 25.00 -21.93 7.90
CA GLY A 11 24.82 -22.38 9.28
C GLY A 11 23.94 -21.47 10.18
N PRO A 12 23.48 -21.97 11.34
CA PRO A 12 22.47 -21.32 12.21
C PRO A 12 22.80 -19.88 12.66
N MET A 13 24.09 -19.55 12.82
CA MET A 13 24.52 -18.21 13.20
C MET A 13 24.37 -17.16 12.10
N ALA A 14 24.51 -17.56 10.83
CA ALA A 14 24.31 -16.66 9.70
C ALA A 14 22.81 -16.36 9.51
N ASP A 15 21.95 -17.33 9.80
CA ASP A 15 20.49 -17.18 9.87
C ASP A 15 20.09 -16.23 11.01
N LEU A 16 20.66 -16.38 12.22
CA LEU A 16 20.37 -15.47 13.34
C LEU A 16 20.82 -14.02 13.07
N ARG A 17 21.98 -13.83 12.44
CA ARG A 17 22.45 -12.48 12.05
C ARG A 17 21.57 -11.86 10.97
N ALA A 18 21.13 -12.65 9.99
CA ALA A 18 20.19 -12.18 8.96
C ALA A 18 18.84 -11.77 9.56
N ARG A 19 18.31 -12.57 10.50
CA ARG A 19 17.06 -12.26 11.21
C ARG A 19 17.17 -10.99 12.04
N LYS A 20 18.23 -10.83 12.84
CA LYS A 20 18.47 -9.59 13.62
C LYS A 20 18.60 -8.35 12.72
N LYS A 21 19.22 -8.52 11.56
CA LYS A 21 19.35 -7.46 10.56
C LYS A 21 17.97 -7.06 10.00
N ALA A 22 17.12 -8.04 9.66
CA ALA A 22 15.76 -7.81 9.18
C ALA A 22 14.87 -7.16 10.25
N ASP A 23 14.93 -7.65 11.49
CA ASP A 23 14.19 -7.08 12.61
C ASP A 23 14.54 -5.61 12.85
N THR A 24 15.83 -5.26 12.76
CA THR A 24 16.28 -3.88 12.91
C THR A 24 15.81 -3.01 11.73
N LEU A 25 15.80 -3.54 10.50
CA LEU A 25 15.28 -2.84 9.32
C LEU A 25 13.80 -2.50 9.48
N THR A 26 12.98 -3.49 9.81
CA THR A 26 11.53 -3.31 10.01
C THR A 26 11.25 -2.35 11.17
N ARG A 27 11.98 -2.43 12.29
CA ARG A 27 11.81 -1.48 13.40
C ARG A 27 12.11 -0.03 13.00
N LEU A 28 13.15 0.18 12.21
CA LEU A 28 13.52 1.53 11.73
C LEU A 28 12.50 2.07 10.72
N SER A 29 11.97 1.22 9.83
CA SER A 29 10.95 1.63 8.84
C SER A 29 9.62 1.95 9.51
N VAL A 30 9.20 1.14 10.49
CA VAL A 30 8.02 1.38 11.33
C VAL A 30 8.15 2.69 12.10
N ALA A 31 9.26 2.90 12.83
CA ALA A 31 9.48 4.14 13.58
C ALA A 31 9.50 5.38 12.68
N ALA A 32 10.01 5.25 11.45
CA ALA A 32 9.98 6.32 10.46
C ALA A 32 8.54 6.68 10.08
N VAL A 33 7.73 5.69 9.73
CA VAL A 33 6.34 5.93 9.32
C VAL A 33 5.47 6.42 10.47
N GLU A 34 5.67 5.92 11.69
CA GLU A 34 4.98 6.45 12.88
C GLU A 34 5.21 7.95 13.06
N LEU A 35 6.46 8.41 12.94
CA LEU A 35 6.79 9.84 13.02
C LEU A 35 6.25 10.62 11.83
N LEU A 36 6.26 10.03 10.63
CA LEU A 36 5.71 10.66 9.45
C LEU A 36 4.20 10.93 9.59
N VAL A 37 3.46 9.94 10.09
CA VAL A 37 2.02 10.05 10.35
C VAL A 37 1.75 11.05 11.47
N ALA A 38 2.49 10.99 12.57
CA ALA A 38 2.22 11.80 13.75
C ALA A 38 2.69 13.26 13.64
N GLU A 39 3.84 13.51 13.02
CA GLU A 39 4.53 14.81 13.03
C GLU A 39 4.84 15.35 11.62
N GLY A 40 4.42 14.63 10.58
CA GLY A 40 4.70 15.00 9.20
C GLY A 40 6.17 14.85 8.80
N LEU A 41 6.50 15.34 7.60
CA LEU A 41 7.85 15.22 7.04
C LEU A 41 8.92 15.97 7.83
N ASP A 42 8.57 17.08 8.47
CA ASP A 42 9.55 17.87 9.21
C ASP A 42 9.91 17.22 10.55
N GLY A 43 8.94 16.56 11.20
CA GLY A 43 9.16 15.83 12.46
C GLY A 43 9.89 14.50 12.29
N ALA A 44 9.72 13.82 11.14
CA ALA A 44 10.38 12.56 10.84
C ALA A 44 11.88 12.73 10.48
N THR A 45 12.69 13.26 11.39
CA THR A 45 14.14 13.43 11.24
C THR A 45 14.90 12.13 11.53
N VAL A 46 16.09 11.93 10.94
CA VAL A 46 16.92 10.74 11.20
C VAL A 46 17.22 10.57 12.70
N SER A 47 17.39 11.67 13.44
CA SER A 47 17.62 11.62 14.88
C SER A 47 16.40 11.10 15.63
N ALA A 48 15.22 11.66 15.35
CA ALA A 48 13.97 11.25 15.98
C ALA A 48 13.63 9.79 15.64
N ILE A 49 13.85 9.36 14.39
CA ILE A 49 13.64 7.98 13.95
C ILE A 49 14.57 7.02 14.70
N ALA A 50 15.86 7.35 14.79
CA ALA A 50 16.83 6.51 15.49
C ALA A 50 16.51 6.40 16.98
N GLU A 51 16.15 7.52 17.62
CA GLU A 51 15.73 7.58 19.02
C GLU A 51 14.51 6.70 19.27
N ARG A 52 13.45 6.87 18.45
CA ARG A 52 12.21 6.08 18.55
C ARG A 52 12.45 4.59 18.33
N ALA A 53 13.33 4.23 17.39
CA ALA A 53 13.72 2.86 17.15
C ALA A 53 14.68 2.30 18.22
N GLY A 54 15.15 3.10 19.19
CA GLY A 54 16.07 2.68 20.24
C GLY A 54 17.48 2.35 19.74
N VAL A 55 17.95 3.05 18.70
CA VAL A 55 19.28 2.87 18.10
C VAL A 55 20.01 4.20 17.92
N SER A 56 21.30 4.15 17.62
CA SER A 56 22.06 5.37 17.28
C SER A 56 21.79 5.83 15.84
N THR A 57 21.99 7.12 15.55
CA THR A 57 21.97 7.65 14.16
C THR A 57 22.99 6.96 13.27
N ARG A 58 24.17 6.59 13.81
CA ARG A 58 25.15 5.76 13.10
C ARG A 58 24.57 4.40 12.74
N THR A 59 23.80 3.78 13.63
CA THR A 59 23.11 2.51 13.36
C THR A 59 22.07 2.70 12.28
N PHE A 60 21.26 3.76 12.31
CA PHE A 60 20.32 4.10 11.23
C PHE A 60 21.04 4.14 9.88
N HIS A 61 22.15 4.88 9.79
CA HIS A 61 22.93 5.00 8.55
C HIS A 61 23.59 3.70 8.07
N ASN A 62 23.74 2.69 8.93
CA ASN A 62 24.18 1.35 8.49
C ASN A 62 23.08 0.60 7.69
N TYR A 63 21.82 1.04 7.81
CA TYR A 63 20.66 0.41 7.18
C TYR A 63 20.07 1.26 6.05
N PHE A 64 19.97 2.57 6.26
CA PHE A 64 19.36 3.51 5.32
C PHE A 64 20.28 4.70 5.07
N ALA A 65 20.49 5.06 3.81
CA ALA A 65 21.28 6.25 3.49
C ALA A 65 20.51 7.51 3.89
N HIS A 66 19.19 7.50 3.65
CA HIS A 66 18.30 8.61 3.89
C HIS A 66 17.03 8.15 4.61
N ARG A 67 16.32 9.08 5.27
CA ARG A 67 15.02 8.78 5.89
C ARG A 67 13.98 8.31 4.87
N GLU A 68 14.06 8.82 3.63
CA GLU A 68 13.12 8.43 2.58
C GLU A 68 13.26 6.95 2.21
N ASP A 69 14.46 6.37 2.34
CA ASP A 69 14.68 4.94 2.11
C ASP A 69 13.94 4.08 3.15
N ALA A 70 13.80 4.58 4.38
CA ALA A 70 13.06 3.90 5.44
C ALA A 70 11.55 3.91 5.16
N PHE A 71 10.98 5.05 4.71
CA PHE A 71 9.59 5.12 4.27
C PHE A 71 9.33 4.19 3.07
N LEU A 72 10.24 4.21 2.10
CA LEU A 72 10.15 3.36 0.92
C LEU A 72 10.26 1.88 1.26
N HIS A 73 11.09 1.52 2.24
CA HIS A 73 11.18 0.15 2.74
C HIS A 73 9.86 -0.31 3.33
N PHE A 74 9.23 0.50 4.18
CA PHE A 74 7.90 0.20 4.73
C PHE A 74 6.87 -0.02 3.62
N LEU A 75 6.76 0.90 2.67
CA LEU A 75 5.82 0.75 1.54
C LEU A 75 6.06 -0.54 0.74
N ARG A 76 7.33 -0.94 0.54
CA ARG A 76 7.67 -2.20 -0.12
C ARG A 76 7.26 -3.43 0.69
N GLU A 77 7.38 -3.39 2.01
CA GLU A 77 6.88 -4.45 2.90
C GLU A 77 5.35 -4.58 2.78
N GLN A 78 4.64 -3.46 2.72
CA GLN A 78 3.18 -3.43 2.55
C GLN A 78 2.73 -3.96 1.18
N VAL A 79 3.39 -3.52 0.10
CA VAL A 79 3.13 -4.08 -1.23
C VAL A 79 3.44 -5.57 -1.27
N SER A 80 4.50 -6.03 -0.59
CA SER A 80 4.82 -7.45 -0.51
C SER A 80 3.73 -8.26 0.21
N GLU A 81 3.08 -7.68 1.23
CA GLU A 81 1.92 -8.28 1.87
C GLU A 81 0.71 -8.34 0.93
N TRP A 82 0.43 -7.26 0.21
CA TRP A 82 -0.65 -7.26 -0.79
C TRP A 82 -0.40 -8.30 -1.90
N VAL A 83 0.84 -8.44 -2.38
CA VAL A 83 1.24 -9.48 -3.33
C VAL A 83 0.96 -10.88 -2.78
N ARG A 84 1.35 -11.16 -1.53
CA ARG A 84 1.07 -12.45 -0.87
C ARG A 84 -0.42 -12.76 -0.84
N ARG A 85 -1.26 -11.75 -0.60
CA ARG A 85 -2.73 -11.90 -0.60
C ARG A 85 -3.29 -12.14 -2.00
N VAL A 86 -2.79 -11.43 -3.01
CA VAL A 86 -3.16 -11.66 -4.42
C VAL A 86 -2.80 -13.06 -4.88
N ASP A 87 -1.58 -13.51 -4.57
CA ASP A 87 -1.10 -14.86 -4.92
C ASP A 87 -1.82 -15.96 -4.11
N GLY A 88 -2.20 -15.68 -2.86
CA GLY A 88 -2.85 -16.63 -1.95
C GLY A 88 -4.38 -16.70 -2.05
N ALA A 89 -5.03 -15.77 -2.74
CA ALA A 89 -6.50 -15.72 -2.81
C ALA A 89 -7.10 -16.87 -3.65
N PRO A 90 -8.32 -17.35 -3.34
CA PRO A 90 -8.96 -18.49 -4.02
C PRO A 90 -9.06 -18.29 -5.54
N ALA A 91 -8.76 -19.30 -6.37
CA ALA A 91 -8.64 -19.15 -7.83
C ALA A 91 -9.88 -18.56 -8.56
N GLY A 92 -11.07 -18.66 -7.98
CA GLY A 92 -12.31 -18.09 -8.55
C GLY A 92 -12.58 -16.62 -8.18
N MET A 93 -11.81 -16.03 -7.26
CA MET A 93 -11.99 -14.65 -6.82
C MET A 93 -11.32 -13.69 -7.81
N SER A 94 -12.06 -12.68 -8.30
CA SER A 94 -11.51 -11.71 -9.26
C SER A 94 -10.38 -10.88 -8.61
N PRO A 95 -9.40 -10.36 -9.37
CA PRO A 95 -8.38 -9.47 -8.80
C PRO A 95 -8.97 -8.25 -8.09
N LEU A 96 -10.09 -7.71 -8.59
CA LEU A 96 -10.79 -6.59 -7.98
C LEU A 96 -11.35 -6.96 -6.60
N ASP A 97 -11.95 -8.14 -6.45
CA ASP A 97 -12.46 -8.62 -5.16
C ASP A 97 -11.34 -8.83 -4.14
N VAL A 98 -10.17 -9.30 -4.60
CA VAL A 98 -8.99 -9.42 -3.72
C VAL A 98 -8.55 -8.03 -3.26
N LEU A 99 -8.45 -7.07 -4.16
CA LEU A 99 -8.13 -5.68 -3.80
C LEU A 99 -9.17 -5.10 -2.84
N ARG A 100 -10.47 -5.27 -3.12
CA ARG A 100 -11.59 -4.86 -2.24
C ARG A 100 -11.41 -5.44 -0.83
N SER A 101 -11.08 -6.72 -0.70
CA SER A 101 -10.84 -7.36 0.60
C SER A 101 -9.63 -6.78 1.36
N ILE A 102 -8.55 -6.45 0.64
CA ILE A 102 -7.35 -5.81 1.21
C ILE A 102 -7.71 -4.43 1.78
N PHE A 103 -8.45 -3.62 1.02
CA PHE A 103 -8.86 -2.30 1.48
C PHE A 103 -9.83 -2.38 2.65
N ARG A 104 -10.83 -3.27 2.61
CA ARG A 104 -11.81 -3.43 3.70
C ARG A 104 -11.13 -3.74 5.04
N GLU A 105 -10.20 -4.69 5.06
CA GLU A 105 -9.45 -4.99 6.28
C GLU A 105 -8.60 -3.80 6.75
N SER A 106 -7.99 -3.07 5.82
CA SER A 106 -7.18 -1.90 6.14
C SER A 106 -8.01 -0.73 6.68
N HIS A 107 -9.30 -0.62 6.33
CA HIS A 107 -10.22 0.41 6.83
C HIS A 107 -10.81 0.08 8.20
N GLY A 108 -10.92 -1.21 8.55
CA GLY A 108 -11.38 -1.65 9.87
C GLY A 108 -10.35 -1.51 10.99
N ARG A 109 -9.15 -0.98 10.70
CA ARG A 109 -8.08 -0.77 11.67
C ARG A 109 -8.24 0.56 12.40
N SER A 110 -7.70 0.63 13.62
CA SER A 110 -7.65 1.88 14.39
C SER A 110 -6.79 2.92 13.67
N GLN A 111 -7.13 4.21 13.83
CA GLN A 111 -6.32 5.33 13.35
C GLN A 111 -4.88 5.33 13.89
N ASP A 112 -4.65 4.72 15.06
CA ASP A 112 -3.33 4.57 15.65
C ASP A 112 -2.46 3.51 14.94
N ASP A 113 -3.05 2.68 14.07
CA ASP A 113 -2.33 1.67 13.30
C ASP A 113 -1.70 2.32 12.05
N ILE A 114 -0.38 2.28 11.93
CA ILE A 114 0.33 2.80 10.76
C ILE A 114 -0.03 2.07 9.45
N VAL A 115 -0.67 0.91 9.55
CA VAL A 115 -1.21 0.13 8.43
C VAL A 115 -2.73 0.33 8.26
N ALA A 116 -3.32 1.28 8.97
CA ALA A 116 -4.63 1.79 8.63
C ALA A 116 -4.59 2.41 7.23
N ALA A 117 -5.69 2.28 6.50
CA ALA A 117 -5.75 2.70 5.11
C ALA A 117 -5.47 4.22 4.94
N GLU A 118 -5.93 5.03 5.88
CA GLU A 118 -5.64 6.46 6.01
C GLU A 118 -4.14 6.75 6.13
N ASN A 119 -3.44 6.08 7.04
CA ASN A 119 -2.01 6.26 7.26
C ASN A 119 -1.19 5.79 6.06
N LEU A 120 -1.55 4.67 5.43
CA LEU A 120 -0.89 4.19 4.22
C LEU A 120 -1.02 5.15 3.04
N LEU A 121 -2.17 5.80 2.89
CA LEU A 121 -2.35 6.80 1.85
C LEU A 121 -1.57 8.07 2.12
N VAL A 122 -1.58 8.59 3.35
CA VAL A 122 -0.79 9.75 3.73
C VAL A 122 0.70 9.50 3.44
N VAL A 123 1.21 8.34 3.86
CA VAL A 123 2.59 7.93 3.62
C VAL A 123 2.84 7.79 2.12
N GLY A 124 1.94 7.12 1.39
CA GLY A 124 2.04 6.95 -0.06
C GLY A 124 2.09 8.27 -0.81
N GLU A 125 1.18 9.20 -0.53
CA GLU A 125 1.10 10.52 -1.17
C GLU A 125 2.35 11.37 -0.86
N GLN A 126 2.76 11.45 0.41
CA GLN A 126 3.91 12.25 0.80
C GLN A 126 5.22 11.70 0.24
N VAL A 127 5.41 10.37 0.28
CA VAL A 127 6.59 9.72 -0.28
C VAL A 127 6.62 9.85 -1.81
N MET A 128 5.49 9.68 -2.49
CA MET A 128 5.41 9.86 -3.94
C MET A 128 5.68 11.32 -4.36
N LEU A 129 5.18 12.31 -3.61
CA LEU A 129 5.44 13.73 -3.89
C LEU A 129 6.92 14.09 -3.72
N LEU A 130 7.55 13.59 -2.65
CA LEU A 130 8.98 13.78 -2.41
C LEU A 130 9.85 13.15 -3.49
N LEU A 131 9.46 11.97 -3.96
CA LEU A 131 10.26 11.25 -4.95
C LEU A 131 10.03 11.73 -6.39
N ARG A 132 8.94 12.45 -6.67
CA ARG A 132 8.75 13.15 -7.96
C ARG A 132 9.58 14.42 -8.07
N THR A 133 9.96 15.02 -6.96
CA THR A 133 10.73 16.28 -6.93
C THR A 133 12.23 16.06 -6.79
N GLY A 134 12.67 14.90 -6.30
CA GLY A 134 14.07 14.47 -6.33
C GLY A 134 14.35 13.52 -7.48
N GLU A 135 15.48 13.66 -8.17
CA GLU A 135 16.04 12.71 -9.14
C GLU A 135 16.34 11.34 -8.48
N ARG A 136 15.30 10.61 -8.05
CA ARG A 136 15.43 9.32 -7.36
C ARG A 136 14.54 8.30 -8.05
N ASP A 137 15.10 7.62 -9.05
CA ASP A 137 14.50 6.51 -9.81
C ASP A 137 13.95 5.35 -8.93
N CYS A 138 14.26 5.33 -7.63
CA CYS A 138 13.83 4.28 -6.69
C CYS A 138 12.32 4.25 -6.41
N ALA A 139 11.61 5.34 -6.66
CA ALA A 139 10.17 5.48 -6.43
C ALA A 139 9.30 4.92 -7.54
N ALA A 140 9.87 4.85 -8.75
CA ALA A 140 9.11 4.63 -9.97
C ALA A 140 8.33 3.30 -9.97
N ASN A 141 8.73 2.34 -9.13
CA ASN A 141 8.31 0.95 -9.30
C ASN A 141 7.87 0.27 -7.99
N VAL A 142 7.42 1.01 -6.96
CA VAL A 142 6.93 0.40 -5.69
C VAL A 142 5.81 -0.60 -5.93
N LEU A 143 4.92 -0.30 -6.88
CA LEU A 143 3.75 -1.12 -7.20
C LEU A 143 4.01 -2.19 -8.26
N ASP A 144 5.19 -2.23 -8.88
CA ASP A 144 5.52 -3.22 -9.91
C ASP A 144 5.30 -4.68 -9.47
N PRO A 145 5.69 -5.07 -8.23
CA PRO A 145 5.39 -6.41 -7.74
C PRO A 145 3.89 -6.71 -7.68
N LEU A 146 3.07 -5.71 -7.35
CA LEU A 146 1.61 -5.83 -7.30
C LEU A 146 1.02 -6.00 -8.69
N TYR A 147 1.44 -5.18 -9.66
CA TYR A 147 1.03 -5.34 -11.06
C TYR A 147 1.37 -6.75 -11.56
N ALA A 148 2.60 -7.21 -11.32
CA ALA A 148 3.03 -8.55 -11.73
C ALA A 148 2.22 -9.67 -11.05
N ALA A 149 1.81 -9.50 -9.79
CA ALA A 149 0.95 -10.46 -9.09
C ALA A 149 -0.45 -10.55 -9.71
N VAL A 150 -1.04 -9.40 -10.04
CA VAL A 150 -2.35 -9.35 -10.71
C VAL A 150 -2.27 -9.90 -12.12
N GLU A 151 -1.19 -9.65 -12.86
CA GLU A 151 -0.95 -10.24 -14.19
C GLU A 151 -0.88 -11.77 -14.14
N ARG A 152 -0.16 -12.34 -13.17
CA ARG A 152 -0.12 -13.80 -12.97
C ARG A 152 -1.51 -14.38 -12.69
N ARG A 153 -2.33 -13.67 -11.93
CA ARG A 153 -3.68 -14.11 -11.53
C ARG A 153 -4.70 -13.98 -12.67
N ALA A 154 -4.55 -12.97 -13.52
CA ALA A 154 -5.46 -12.68 -14.62
C ALA A 154 -4.71 -12.56 -15.96
N PRO A 155 -4.10 -13.66 -16.47
CA PRO A 155 -3.24 -13.63 -17.66
C PRO A 155 -3.99 -13.29 -18.96
N HIS A 156 -5.33 -13.29 -18.93
CA HIS A 156 -6.17 -12.87 -20.05
C HIS A 156 -6.30 -11.34 -20.18
N LEU A 157 -5.88 -10.58 -19.16
CA LEU A 157 -5.86 -9.12 -19.20
C LEU A 157 -4.56 -8.63 -19.84
N SER A 158 -4.64 -7.53 -20.58
CA SER A 158 -3.42 -6.85 -21.04
C SER A 158 -2.72 -6.14 -19.87
N PRO A 159 -1.39 -5.94 -19.93
CA PRO A 159 -0.65 -5.21 -18.89
C PRO A 159 -1.24 -3.82 -18.59
N PHE A 160 -1.71 -3.11 -19.63
CA PHE A 160 -2.38 -1.82 -19.46
C PHE A 160 -3.68 -1.94 -18.66
N ARG A 161 -4.50 -2.96 -18.91
CA ARG A 161 -5.74 -3.19 -18.16
C ARG A 161 -5.46 -3.52 -16.70
N VAL A 162 -4.41 -4.32 -16.43
CA VAL A 162 -3.98 -4.60 -15.05
C VAL A 162 -3.58 -3.32 -14.34
N ARG A 163 -2.77 -2.48 -14.97
CA ARG A 163 -2.38 -1.17 -14.42
C ARG A 163 -3.61 -0.32 -14.09
N VAL A 164 -4.53 -0.16 -15.04
CA VAL A 164 -5.77 0.60 -14.84
C VAL A 164 -6.60 0.05 -13.68
N ILE A 165 -6.76 -1.27 -13.56
CA ILE A 165 -7.54 -1.89 -12.48
C ILE A 165 -6.89 -1.63 -11.12
N VAL A 166 -5.58 -1.82 -11.01
CA VAL A 166 -4.85 -1.61 -9.76
C VAL A 166 -4.86 -0.13 -9.37
N ASP A 167 -4.59 0.78 -10.31
CA ASP A 167 -4.58 2.23 -10.09
C ASP A 167 -5.96 2.73 -9.66
N LEU A 168 -7.03 2.27 -10.32
CA LEU A 168 -8.39 2.66 -9.98
C LEU A 168 -8.86 2.03 -8.67
N GLY A 169 -8.47 0.80 -8.35
CA GLY A 169 -8.74 0.18 -7.05
C GLY A 169 -8.09 0.95 -5.89
N LEU A 170 -6.82 1.36 -6.06
CA LEU A 170 -6.12 2.23 -5.10
C LEU A 170 -6.80 3.59 -4.97
N ALA A 171 -7.21 4.20 -6.09
CA ALA A 171 -7.90 5.49 -6.10
C ALA A 171 -9.30 5.42 -5.46
N ALA A 172 -10.02 4.31 -5.66
CA ALA A 172 -11.31 4.05 -5.03
C ALA A 172 -11.15 3.97 -3.51
N GLY A 173 -10.23 3.12 -3.01
CA GLY A 173 -9.91 3.05 -1.58
C GLY A 173 -9.51 4.41 -1.00
N ALA A 174 -8.77 5.22 -1.75
CA ALA A 174 -8.42 6.57 -1.33
C ALA A 174 -9.58 7.56 -1.30
N SER A 175 -10.56 7.38 -2.19
CA SER A 175 -11.74 8.25 -2.24
C SER A 175 -12.69 7.98 -1.08
N VAL A 176 -12.80 6.72 -0.65
CA VAL A 176 -13.55 6.33 0.57
C VAL A 176 -13.00 7.06 1.80
N LEU A 177 -11.68 7.18 1.93
CA LEU A 177 -11.05 7.84 3.09
C LEU A 177 -11.17 9.36 3.07
N ARG A 178 -11.22 9.96 1.88
CA ARG A 178 -11.47 11.39 1.73
C ARG A 178 -12.96 11.73 1.80
N HIS A 179 -13.84 10.73 1.85
CA HIS A 179 -15.26 10.94 2.01
C HIS A 179 -15.55 11.36 3.45
N GLN A 180 -15.85 12.63 3.65
CA GLN A 180 -16.41 13.12 4.91
C GLN A 180 -17.94 12.96 4.83
N PRO A 181 -18.57 12.25 5.79
CA PRO A 181 -20.02 12.21 5.84
C PRO A 181 -20.56 13.64 6.01
N PRO A 182 -21.73 13.96 5.41
CA PRO A 182 -22.33 15.27 5.56
C PRO A 182 -22.52 15.62 7.05
N GLU A 183 -22.18 16.85 7.44
CA GLU A 183 -22.26 17.30 8.84
C GLU A 183 -23.67 17.05 9.42
N GLY A 184 -23.77 16.17 10.42
CA GLY A 184 -25.00 15.99 11.22
C GLY A 184 -25.61 14.59 11.28
N GLU A 185 -25.08 13.58 10.58
CA GLU A 185 -25.59 12.21 10.69
C GLU A 185 -24.78 11.36 11.68
N PRO A 186 -25.40 10.79 12.73
CA PRO A 186 -24.74 9.84 13.62
C PRO A 186 -24.74 8.46 12.97
N GLY A 187 -23.88 8.28 11.97
CA GLY A 187 -23.60 6.99 11.35
C GLY A 187 -22.57 6.21 12.16
N GLY A 188 -22.83 4.93 12.44
CA GLY A 188 -21.81 4.04 12.99
C GLY A 188 -20.67 3.93 11.97
N GLU A 189 -19.52 4.53 12.27
CA GLU A 189 -18.42 4.76 11.32
C GLU A 189 -17.98 3.53 10.52
N GLY A 190 -18.21 2.31 11.00
CA GLY A 190 -17.87 1.07 10.28
C GLY A 190 -18.83 0.69 9.16
N ASP A 191 -20.14 0.73 9.40
CA ASP A 191 -21.15 0.20 8.45
C ASP A 191 -21.35 1.16 7.26
N GLU A 192 -21.24 2.46 7.51
CA GLU A 192 -21.29 3.50 6.49
C GLU A 192 -20.04 3.50 5.59
N ARG A 193 -18.84 3.32 6.18
CA ARG A 193 -17.59 3.19 5.39
C ARG A 193 -17.59 1.94 4.52
N ASP A 194 -18.11 0.82 5.03
CA ASP A 194 -18.25 -0.41 4.26
C ASP A 194 -19.25 -0.22 3.10
N ALA A 195 -20.36 0.50 3.32
CA ALA A 195 -21.33 0.83 2.27
C ALA A 195 -20.73 1.73 1.17
N VAL A 196 -19.98 2.78 1.55
CA VAL A 196 -19.29 3.67 0.59
C VAL A 196 -18.19 2.92 -0.17
N MET A 197 -17.50 1.97 0.48
CA MET A 197 -16.55 1.10 -0.20
C MET A 197 -17.24 0.19 -1.22
N ASP A 198 -18.36 -0.41 -0.85
CA ASP A 198 -19.11 -1.27 -1.76
C ASP A 198 -19.64 -0.48 -2.96
N GLU A 199 -20.16 0.73 -2.75
CA GLU A 199 -20.56 1.64 -3.81
C GLU A 199 -19.39 1.97 -4.77
N ALA A 200 -18.23 2.35 -4.23
CA ALA A 200 -17.08 2.73 -5.05
C ALA A 200 -16.58 1.58 -5.93
N PHE A 201 -16.52 0.36 -5.40
CA PHE A 201 -16.08 -0.80 -6.16
C PHE A 201 -17.18 -1.34 -7.09
N ASP A 202 -18.46 -1.21 -6.73
CA ASP A 202 -19.59 -1.53 -7.63
C ASP A 202 -19.63 -0.62 -8.85
N LEU A 203 -19.37 0.68 -8.67
CA LEU A 203 -19.27 1.64 -9.77
C LEU A 203 -18.16 1.26 -10.74
N PHE A 204 -17.05 0.71 -10.22
CA PHE A 204 -15.96 0.19 -11.03
C PHE A 204 -16.37 -1.07 -11.81
N GLU A 205 -17.06 -2.01 -11.16
CA GLU A 205 -17.49 -3.28 -11.76
C GLU A 205 -18.58 -3.09 -12.83
N LYS A 206 -19.56 -2.21 -12.56
CA LYS A 206 -20.64 -1.85 -13.50
C LYS A 206 -20.17 -0.86 -14.58
N GLY A 207 -19.02 -0.23 -14.35
CA GLY A 207 -18.39 0.77 -15.20
C GLY A 207 -19.04 2.15 -15.08
N ALA A 208 -18.28 3.17 -14.71
CA ALA A 208 -18.76 4.54 -14.50
C ALA A 208 -19.31 5.24 -15.77
N GLY A 209 -19.16 4.64 -16.95
CA GLY A 209 -19.55 5.25 -18.22
C GLY A 209 -21.06 5.45 -18.41
N HIS A 210 -21.93 4.93 -17.54
CA HIS A 210 -23.37 5.19 -17.57
C HIS A 210 -23.73 6.50 -16.86
N GLU A 211 -23.02 6.87 -15.80
CA GLU A 211 -23.21 8.11 -15.04
C GLU A 211 -22.89 9.37 -15.87
N PHE A 212 -21.91 9.27 -16.76
CA PHE A 212 -21.49 10.38 -17.64
C PHE A 212 -22.29 10.46 -18.94
N ARG A 213 -23.16 9.48 -19.23
CA ARG A 213 -24.06 9.52 -20.38
C ARG A 213 -25.35 10.23 -19.98
N THR A 214 -25.31 11.56 -19.87
CA THR A 214 -26.54 12.35 -19.94
C THR A 214 -27.22 12.04 -21.27
N THR A 215 -28.42 11.46 -21.22
CA THR A 215 -29.22 11.26 -22.43
C THR A 215 -29.68 12.65 -22.89
N PRO A 216 -29.22 13.19 -24.03
CA PRO A 216 -29.76 14.45 -24.52
C PRO A 216 -31.12 14.14 -25.13
N GLY A 217 -32.21 14.36 -24.39
CA GLY A 217 -33.53 14.09 -24.94
C GLY A 217 -34.73 14.05 -24.01
N GLN A 218 -34.77 14.83 -22.93
CA GLN A 218 -36.01 15.14 -22.23
C GLN A 218 -36.01 16.60 -21.76
N ALA A 219 -35.95 17.53 -22.71
CA ALA A 219 -36.32 18.92 -22.48
C ALA A 219 -37.18 19.38 -23.66
N GLY A 220 -38.48 19.53 -23.41
CA GLY A 220 -39.39 20.34 -24.21
C GLY A 220 -40.00 19.67 -25.44
N SER A 221 -41.00 18.82 -25.25
CA SER A 221 -42.18 18.85 -26.11
C SER A 221 -43.31 19.43 -25.28
N ASP A 222 -43.55 20.72 -25.47
CA ASP A 222 -44.81 21.44 -25.19
C ASP A 222 -45.01 22.43 -26.34
#